data_AF-R6SJ78-F1
#
_entry.id   AF-R6SJ78-F1
#
_cell.length_a   1.000
_cell.length_b   1.000
_cell.length_c   1.000
_cell.angle_alpha   90.00
_cell.angle_beta   90.00
_cell.angle_gamma   90.00
#
_symmetry.space_group_name_H-M   'P 1'
#
loop_
_entity.id
_entity.type
_entity.pdbx_description
1 polymer ?
#
loop_
_entity_poly.entity_id
_entity_poly.type
_entity_poly.pdbx_seq_one_letter_code
_entity_poly.pdbx_strand_id
1 'polypeptide(L)'
;MAGFQGRHACVRWTATLLLFVFLFDIPIYIPVPANAREDVCNVLTAGLDACAAEIDLRACRIAQTEIGGILSDVFTAHPEFFFWSGRYTYTVDGDGFLQTVCPFYTMEGEALAAARKELDGELDRMVAPVLPAWSAFEKALYLHDAICLRFAYDDSYRIYDVYGFLREGVGVCQAYTGLYMLLLRRVGIPSVCAASAAMNHIWNLIFLDGAWYHADVTWDDAASGATGVRHTWFLKSDAGMSADGRHYDWQAPVTCTDLWYDKSPALRAAESPLVFCVGNWYYIDNRPAVRGICRMDPETLTWACVYRLDTAWYLAGNPEDSCSEAYAGIGSFGGMLFFNTADSILSYDPADDSLRVLHVPGKRDGLIFGMRIVGSTLTYLIADTPSEAHARRIDLTDADQRLFRRGDIDGDGRVNVRDLTALGWALSDADYACASAAAADVNADGRVDADDLEALRALILTP
;
A
#
# COMPACT_ATOMS: atom_id res chain seq x y z
N MET A 1 27.73 -30.51 -7.09
CA MET A 1 28.69 -31.15 -6.15
C MET A 1 28.91 -30.21 -4.97
N ALA A 2 29.13 -30.79 -3.78
CA ALA A 2 28.89 -30.24 -2.43
C ALA A 2 27.39 -30.24 -2.07
N GLY A 3 26.83 -31.09 -1.22
CA GLY A 3 27.39 -31.99 -0.21
C GLY A 3 26.88 -31.60 1.17
N PHE A 4 25.57 -31.55 1.39
CA PHE A 4 24.96 -31.32 2.71
C PHE A 4 24.52 -32.66 3.31
N GLN A 5 25.36 -33.22 4.18
CA GLN A 5 25.01 -34.35 5.03
C GLN A 5 24.29 -33.82 6.27
N GLY A 6 22.95 -33.85 6.26
CA GLY A 6 22.15 -33.73 7.47
C GLY A 6 22.42 -34.94 8.38
N ARG A 7 22.82 -34.68 9.62
CA ARG A 7 23.02 -35.71 10.64
C ARG A 7 21.66 -36.29 11.03
N HIS A 8 21.35 -37.49 10.57
CA HIS A 8 20.26 -38.30 11.11
C HIS A 8 20.65 -38.78 12.51
N ALA A 9 20.07 -38.17 13.54
CA ALA A 9 20.04 -38.75 14.88
C ALA A 9 19.11 -39.98 14.85
N CYS A 10 19.68 -41.14 15.17
CA CYS A 10 18.99 -42.42 15.26
C CYS A 10 17.99 -42.39 16.42
N VAL A 11 16.70 -42.22 16.12
CA VAL A 11 15.60 -42.47 17.05
C VAL A 11 14.98 -43.82 16.69
N ARG A 12 14.85 -44.70 17.70
CA ARG A 12 14.28 -46.04 17.56
C ARG A 12 12.80 -45.95 17.19
N TRP A 13 12.45 -46.60 16.08
CA TRP A 13 11.11 -46.66 15.51
C TRP A 13 10.25 -47.73 16.21
N THR A 14 9.28 -47.31 17.02
CA THR A 14 8.04 -48.08 17.19
C THR A 14 7.10 -47.69 16.06
N ALA A 15 6.40 -48.67 15.47
CA ALA A 15 5.57 -48.49 14.29
C ALA A 15 4.39 -47.55 14.57
N THR A 16 4.61 -46.25 14.36
CA THR A 16 3.58 -45.21 14.38
C THR A 16 3.40 -44.73 12.94
N LEU A 17 2.17 -44.81 12.44
CA LEU A 17 1.81 -44.44 11.07
C LEU A 17 2.11 -42.95 10.87
N LEU A 18 3.10 -42.61 10.03
CA LEU A 18 3.42 -41.22 9.67
C LEU A 18 2.71 -40.88 8.35
N LEU A 19 1.84 -39.87 8.38
CA LEU A 19 1.21 -39.31 7.20
C LEU A 19 1.88 -37.97 6.81
N PHE A 20 2.08 -37.74 5.52
CA PHE A 20 2.56 -36.47 4.97
C PHE A 20 1.38 -35.63 4.47
N VAL A 21 1.30 -34.37 4.89
CA VAL A 21 0.23 -33.45 4.46
C VAL A 21 0.84 -32.11 4.00
N PHE A 22 0.21 -31.50 3.00
CA PHE A 22 0.56 -30.21 2.40
C PHE A 22 -0.62 -29.25 2.52
N LEU A 23 -0.38 -27.99 2.87
CA LEU A 23 -1.40 -26.94 3.00
C LEU A 23 -1.53 -26.04 1.74
N PHE A 24 -0.91 -26.40 0.60
CA PHE A 24 -0.77 -25.51 -0.56
C PHE A 24 -2.04 -25.31 -1.43
N ASP A 25 -3.16 -25.93 -1.08
CA ASP A 25 -4.47 -25.65 -1.68
C ASP A 25 -5.29 -24.84 -0.68
N ILE A 26 -5.91 -23.72 -1.09
CA ILE A 26 -6.75 -22.88 -0.22
C ILE A 26 -7.75 -23.77 0.54
N PRO A 27 -7.59 -23.97 1.86
CA PRO A 27 -8.32 -25.03 2.54
C PRO A 27 -9.80 -24.70 2.67
N ILE A 28 -10.64 -25.70 2.41
CA ILE A 28 -12.08 -25.65 2.69
C ILE A 28 -12.25 -25.53 4.21
N TYR A 29 -12.93 -24.47 4.65
CA TYR A 29 -13.32 -24.28 6.05
C TYR A 29 -14.28 -25.39 6.46
N ILE A 30 -13.81 -26.24 7.38
CA ILE A 30 -14.65 -27.20 8.08
C ILE A 30 -14.92 -26.62 9.48
N PRO A 31 -16.18 -26.29 9.83
CA PRO A 31 -16.51 -25.83 11.17
C PRO A 31 -16.25 -26.96 12.19
N VAL A 32 -15.50 -26.65 13.24
CA VAL A 32 -15.16 -27.53 14.38
C VAL A 32 -15.73 -26.86 15.64
N PRO A 33 -16.32 -27.60 16.60
CA PRO A 33 -16.90 -27.04 17.82
C PRO A 33 -15.90 -26.19 18.64
N ALA A 34 -16.39 -25.06 19.17
CA ALA A 34 -15.59 -23.90 19.58
C ALA A 34 -14.63 -24.09 20.77
N ASN A 35 -14.91 -25.00 21.71
CA ASN A 35 -14.17 -25.07 22.98
C ASN A 35 -12.97 -26.05 22.98
N ALA A 36 -12.90 -26.99 22.04
CA ALA A 36 -11.72 -27.85 21.86
C ALA A 36 -10.73 -27.27 20.82
N ARG A 37 -11.21 -26.43 19.90
CA ARG A 37 -10.41 -25.86 18.81
C ARG A 37 -9.42 -24.79 19.31
N GLU A 38 -9.84 -23.95 20.24
CA GLU A 38 -9.01 -22.85 20.78
C GLU A 38 -7.79 -23.37 21.55
N ASP A 39 -7.97 -24.39 22.40
CA ASP A 39 -6.88 -25.01 23.14
C ASP A 39 -5.82 -25.62 22.22
N VAL A 40 -6.25 -26.23 21.10
CA VAL A 40 -5.34 -26.84 20.12
C VAL A 40 -4.59 -25.78 19.34
N CYS A 41 -5.28 -24.74 18.87
CA CYS A 41 -4.65 -23.61 18.18
C CYS A 41 -3.59 -22.98 19.09
N ASN A 42 -3.88 -22.78 20.37
CA ASN A 42 -2.91 -22.23 21.33
C ASN A 42 -1.66 -23.12 21.48
N VAL A 43 -1.82 -24.43 21.59
CA VAL A 43 -0.68 -25.37 21.67
C VAL A 43 0.14 -25.37 20.38
N LEU A 44 -0.53 -25.38 19.22
CA LEU A 44 0.13 -25.30 17.91
C LEU A 44 0.89 -23.99 17.72
N THR A 45 0.25 -22.86 18.01
CA THR A 45 0.86 -21.52 17.92
C THR A 45 2.06 -21.42 18.84
N ALA A 46 1.97 -21.88 20.10
CA ALA A 46 3.11 -21.88 21.02
C ALA A 46 4.26 -22.78 20.54
N GLY A 47 3.94 -23.96 19.99
CA GLY A 47 4.93 -24.87 19.43
C GLY A 47 5.64 -24.32 18.19
N LEU A 48 4.89 -23.70 17.27
CA LEU A 48 5.41 -23.07 16.06
C LEU A 48 6.27 -21.84 16.41
N ASP A 49 5.83 -21.02 17.36
CA ASP A 49 6.59 -19.86 17.80
C ASP A 49 7.94 -20.26 18.42
N ALA A 50 7.95 -21.35 19.19
CA ALA A 50 9.16 -21.94 19.76
C ALA A 50 9.99 -22.76 18.75
N CYS A 51 9.57 -22.86 17.48
CA CYS A 51 10.16 -23.72 16.46
C CYS A 51 10.35 -25.17 16.92
N ALA A 52 9.38 -25.71 17.67
CA ALA A 52 9.45 -27.06 18.21
C ALA A 52 9.49 -28.09 17.08
N ALA A 53 10.42 -29.05 17.17
CA ALA A 53 10.51 -30.16 16.23
C ALA A 53 9.31 -31.12 16.34
N GLU A 54 8.72 -31.21 17.53
CA GLU A 54 7.50 -31.96 17.82
C GLU A 54 6.60 -31.14 18.74
N ILE A 55 5.33 -31.02 18.38
CA ILE A 55 4.28 -30.37 19.16
C ILE A 55 3.36 -31.46 19.71
N ASP A 56 3.23 -31.53 21.03
CA ASP A 56 2.42 -32.54 21.73
C ASP A 56 0.95 -32.13 21.79
N LEU A 57 0.08 -32.90 21.13
CA LEU A 57 -1.37 -32.69 21.08
C LEU A 57 -2.17 -33.77 21.85
N ARG A 58 -1.49 -34.66 22.59
CA ARG A 58 -2.13 -35.80 23.27
C ARG A 58 -3.25 -35.38 24.22
N ALA A 59 -3.04 -34.27 24.92
CA ALA A 59 -4.01 -33.72 25.87
C ALA A 59 -5.27 -33.18 25.18
N CYS A 60 -5.16 -32.74 23.92
CA CYS A 60 -6.24 -32.09 23.19
C CYS A 60 -7.26 -33.09 22.61
N ARG A 61 -6.89 -34.37 22.47
CA ARG A 61 -7.76 -35.45 21.96
C ARG A 61 -8.49 -35.10 20.66
N ILE A 62 -7.78 -34.56 19.67
CA ILE A 62 -8.32 -34.20 18.36
C ILE A 62 -8.23 -35.36 17.37
N ALA A 63 -9.30 -35.57 16.59
CA ALA A 63 -9.31 -36.59 15.58
C ALA A 63 -8.41 -36.19 14.39
N GLN A 64 -7.70 -37.16 13.80
CA GLN A 64 -6.82 -36.88 12.66
C GLN A 64 -7.48 -36.21 11.46
N THR A 65 -8.81 -36.33 11.31
CA THR A 65 -9.57 -35.70 10.22
C THR A 65 -9.68 -34.18 10.38
N GLU A 66 -9.42 -33.64 11.56
CA GLU A 66 -9.61 -32.20 11.87
C GLU A 66 -8.32 -31.39 11.70
N ILE A 67 -7.15 -32.04 11.69
CA ILE A 67 -5.85 -31.35 11.76
C ILE A 67 -5.59 -30.42 10.57
N GLY A 68 -6.06 -30.79 9.38
CA GLY A 68 -5.88 -29.96 8.18
C GLY A 68 -6.58 -28.61 8.31
N GLY A 69 -7.84 -28.61 8.79
CA GLY A 69 -8.60 -27.37 9.01
C GLY A 69 -8.01 -26.53 10.15
N ILE A 70 -7.57 -27.16 11.25
CA ILE A 70 -6.97 -26.45 12.38
C ILE A 70 -5.64 -25.80 11.99
N LEU A 71 -4.75 -26.52 11.30
CA LEU A 71 -3.47 -25.97 10.86
C LEU A 71 -3.64 -24.89 9.79
N SER A 72 -4.67 -25.01 8.94
CA SER A 72 -5.05 -23.92 8.02
C SER A 72 -5.44 -22.65 8.78
N ASP A 73 -6.25 -22.76 9.85
CA ASP A 73 -6.60 -21.59 10.65
C ASP A 73 -5.38 -20.97 11.31
N VAL A 74 -4.50 -21.79 11.89
CA VAL A 74 -3.25 -21.29 12.51
C VAL A 74 -2.40 -20.58 11.46
N PHE A 75 -2.25 -21.18 10.28
CA PHE A 75 -1.46 -20.60 9.19
C PHE A 75 -2.01 -19.24 8.73
N THR A 76 -3.33 -19.13 8.57
CA THR A 76 -3.97 -17.88 8.13
C THR A 76 -4.06 -16.82 9.24
N ALA A 77 -4.22 -17.23 10.50
CA ALA A 77 -4.27 -16.32 11.65
C ALA A 77 -2.89 -15.80 12.09
N HIS A 78 -1.81 -16.52 11.75
CA HIS A 78 -0.45 -16.18 12.15
C HIS A 78 0.52 -16.01 10.97
N PRO A 79 0.36 -14.96 10.13
CA PRO A 79 1.30 -14.65 9.06
C PRO A 79 2.74 -14.44 9.52
N GLU A 80 2.96 -14.12 10.81
CA GLU A 80 4.28 -14.03 11.44
C GLU A 80 5.07 -15.35 11.43
N PHE A 81 4.43 -16.49 11.17
CA PHE A 81 5.06 -17.80 11.00
C PHE A 81 5.57 -18.06 9.58
N PHE A 82 6.09 -17.02 8.91
CA PHE A 82 6.65 -17.08 7.55
C PHE A 82 7.75 -18.14 7.35
N PHE A 83 8.38 -18.58 8.43
CA PHE A 83 9.41 -19.61 8.46
C PHE A 83 8.86 -21.05 8.48
N TRP A 84 7.55 -21.24 8.56
CA TRP A 84 6.91 -22.53 8.43
C TRP A 84 6.42 -22.76 6.99
N SER A 85 6.84 -23.86 6.37
CA SER A 85 6.50 -24.17 4.97
C SER A 85 5.03 -24.58 4.73
N GLY A 86 4.21 -24.61 5.77
CA GLY A 86 2.88 -25.23 5.72
C GLY A 86 2.89 -26.76 5.63
N ARG A 87 4.06 -27.41 5.54
CA ARG A 87 4.18 -28.87 5.56
C ARG A 87 4.29 -29.36 6.99
N TYR A 88 3.77 -30.55 7.23
CA TYR A 88 3.86 -31.23 8.52
C TYR A 88 3.71 -32.74 8.35
N THR A 89 4.22 -33.48 9.34
CA THR A 89 3.76 -34.85 9.62
C THR A 89 3.06 -34.90 10.97
N TYR A 90 2.34 -35.99 11.24
CA TYR A 90 1.73 -36.22 12.54
C TYR A 90 1.70 -37.70 12.89
N THR A 91 1.44 -37.98 14.16
CA THR A 91 1.21 -39.32 14.69
C THR A 91 -0.15 -39.44 15.36
N VAL A 92 -0.70 -40.65 15.42
CA VAL A 92 -2.00 -40.95 16.04
C VAL A 92 -1.92 -42.16 16.98
N ASP A 93 -2.83 -42.25 17.94
CA ASP A 93 -3.05 -43.45 18.73
C ASP A 93 -3.91 -44.49 17.98
N GLY A 94 -4.17 -45.63 18.63
CA GLY A 94 -4.96 -46.72 18.06
C GLY A 94 -6.42 -46.37 17.81
N ASP A 95 -6.93 -45.28 18.40
CA ASP A 95 -8.29 -44.78 18.23
C ASP A 95 -8.36 -43.63 17.20
N GLY A 96 -7.22 -43.24 16.60
CA GLY A 96 -7.13 -42.22 15.56
C GLY A 96 -7.03 -40.78 16.09
N PHE A 97 -6.71 -40.59 17.37
CA PHE A 97 -6.46 -39.27 17.95
C PHE A 97 -5.00 -38.86 17.82
N LEU A 98 -4.77 -37.59 17.46
CA LEU A 98 -3.44 -37.02 17.29
C LEU A 98 -2.62 -37.11 18.57
N GLN A 99 -1.36 -37.51 18.44
CA GLN A 99 -0.39 -37.51 19.52
C GLN A 99 0.61 -36.37 19.33
N THR A 100 1.27 -36.30 18.18
CA THR A 100 2.24 -35.24 17.87
C THR A 100 2.07 -34.69 16.45
N VAL A 101 2.45 -33.43 16.27
CA VAL A 101 2.64 -32.78 14.96
C VAL A 101 4.11 -32.35 14.83
N CYS A 102 4.71 -32.61 13.68
CA CYS A 102 6.09 -32.25 13.36
C CYS A 102 6.10 -31.27 12.17
N PRO A 103 6.19 -29.95 12.40
CA PRO A 103 6.23 -28.96 11.33
C PRO A 103 7.56 -28.98 10.56
N PHE A 104 7.53 -28.59 9.29
CA PHE A 104 8.75 -28.36 8.49
C PHE A 104 9.06 -26.88 8.36
N TYR A 105 10.13 -26.45 9.03
CA TYR A 105 10.60 -25.07 8.98
C TYR A 105 11.57 -24.85 7.80
N THR A 106 11.49 -23.67 7.19
CA THR A 106 12.39 -23.21 6.13
C THR A 106 13.55 -22.38 6.68
N MET A 107 13.44 -21.93 7.93
CA MET A 107 14.41 -21.08 8.61
C MET A 107 14.38 -21.34 10.12
N GLU A 108 15.55 -21.29 10.78
CA GLU A 108 15.70 -21.53 12.22
C GLU A 108 16.91 -20.77 12.79
N GLY A 109 17.05 -20.77 14.12
CA GLY A 109 18.22 -20.23 14.82
C GLY A 109 18.44 -18.72 14.61
N GLU A 110 19.70 -18.31 14.46
CA GLU A 110 20.08 -16.90 14.30
C GLU A 110 19.48 -16.24 13.06
N ALA A 111 19.34 -17.00 11.96
CA ALA A 111 18.72 -16.50 10.73
C ALA A 111 17.26 -16.13 10.95
N LEU A 112 16.51 -16.99 11.66
CA LEU A 112 15.13 -16.70 12.02
C LEU A 112 15.01 -15.52 12.98
N ALA A 113 15.88 -15.43 14.00
CA ALA A 113 15.88 -14.31 14.92
C ALA A 113 16.12 -12.97 14.20
N ALA A 114 17.03 -12.95 13.22
CA ALA A 114 17.28 -11.78 12.39
C ALA A 114 16.07 -11.44 11.50
N ALA A 115 15.49 -12.44 10.83
CA ALA A 115 14.33 -12.24 9.96
C ALA A 115 13.09 -11.71 10.72
N ARG A 116 12.82 -12.23 11.92
CA ARG A 116 11.75 -11.72 12.80
C ARG A 116 11.98 -10.27 13.18
N LYS A 117 13.21 -9.91 13.55
CA LYS A 117 13.58 -8.53 13.88
C LYS A 117 13.43 -7.58 12.68
N GLU A 118 13.78 -8.05 11.48
CA GLU A 118 13.61 -7.28 10.25
C GLU A 118 12.13 -7.07 9.94
N LEU A 119 11.31 -8.14 9.97
CA LEU A 119 9.85 -8.07 9.84
C LEU A 119 9.25 -7.06 10.83
N ASP A 120 9.52 -7.22 12.12
CA ASP A 120 9.01 -6.32 13.16
C ASP A 120 9.45 -4.87 12.94
N GLY A 121 10.70 -4.66 12.54
CA GLY A 121 11.24 -3.34 12.25
C GLY A 121 10.58 -2.66 11.04
N GLU A 122 10.22 -3.41 10.00
CA GLU A 122 9.47 -2.86 8.86
C GLU A 122 8.01 -2.59 9.22
N LEU A 123 7.36 -3.48 9.97
CA LEU A 123 6.00 -3.25 10.48
C LEU A 123 5.95 -1.95 11.30
N ASP A 124 6.89 -1.77 12.24
CA ASP A 124 6.98 -0.57 13.06
C ASP A 124 7.23 0.69 12.23
N ARG A 125 8.02 0.62 11.15
CA ARG A 125 8.22 1.74 10.23
C ARG A 125 6.97 2.08 9.43
N MET A 126 6.21 1.08 8.98
CA MET A 126 4.97 1.31 8.23
C MET A 126 3.86 1.90 9.10
N VAL A 127 3.79 1.55 10.39
CA VAL A 127 2.80 2.11 11.32
C VAL A 127 3.24 3.43 11.97
N ALA A 128 4.54 3.77 11.97
CA ALA A 128 5.05 4.99 12.60
C ALA A 128 4.32 6.30 12.19
N PRO A 129 3.90 6.49 10.93
CA PRO A 129 3.17 7.70 10.52
C PRO A 129 1.69 7.71 10.96
N VAL A 130 1.16 6.60 11.47
CA VAL A 130 -0.23 6.49 11.91
C VAL A 130 -0.44 7.34 13.17
N LEU A 131 -1.33 8.33 13.08
CA LEU A 131 -1.61 9.20 14.22
C LEU A 131 -2.49 8.48 15.25
N PRO A 132 -2.18 8.54 16.57
CA PRO A 132 -3.00 7.90 17.60
C PRO A 132 -4.47 8.36 17.59
N ALA A 133 -4.69 9.65 17.26
CA ALA A 133 -5.99 10.29 17.22
C ALA A 133 -6.87 9.87 16.03
N TRP A 134 -6.31 9.21 15.01
CA TRP A 134 -7.08 8.70 13.90
C TRP A 134 -8.08 7.63 14.37
N SER A 135 -9.27 7.66 13.78
CA SER A 135 -10.28 6.62 13.88
C SER A 135 -9.77 5.28 13.37
N ALA A 136 -10.47 4.19 13.69
CA ALA A 136 -10.13 2.88 13.16
C ALA A 136 -10.22 2.85 11.63
N PHE A 137 -11.20 3.56 11.05
CA PHE A 137 -11.32 3.77 9.60
C PHE A 137 -10.06 4.40 8.99
N GLU A 138 -9.63 5.55 9.51
CA GLU A 138 -8.46 6.27 9.00
C GLU A 138 -7.16 5.46 9.11
N LYS A 139 -6.99 4.73 10.22
CA LYS A 139 -5.85 3.82 10.43
C LYS A 139 -5.86 2.68 9.41
N ALA A 140 -7.01 2.04 9.21
CA ALA A 140 -7.17 0.97 8.23
C ALA A 140 -6.90 1.46 6.80
N LEU A 141 -7.45 2.62 6.44
CA LEU A 141 -7.26 3.26 5.13
C LEU A 141 -5.79 3.60 4.86
N TYR A 142 -5.11 4.25 5.81
CA TYR A 142 -3.70 4.58 5.66
C TYR A 142 -2.85 3.34 5.39
N LEU A 143 -3.06 2.28 6.19
CA LEU A 143 -2.28 1.05 6.11
C LEU A 143 -2.59 0.23 4.84
N HIS A 144 -3.82 0.31 4.34
CA HIS A 144 -4.21 -0.24 3.06
C HIS A 144 -3.39 0.41 1.93
N ASP A 145 -3.44 1.74 1.82
CA ASP A 145 -2.76 2.49 0.76
C ASP A 145 -1.24 2.37 0.88
N ALA A 146 -0.73 2.31 2.11
CA ALA A 146 0.67 2.08 2.41
C ALA A 146 1.22 0.78 1.82
N ILE A 147 0.40 -0.27 1.66
CA ILE A 147 0.77 -1.52 1.01
C ILE A 147 0.77 -1.34 -0.51
N CYS A 148 -0.35 -0.89 -1.09
CA CYS A 148 -0.49 -0.69 -2.55
C CYS A 148 0.58 0.26 -3.11
N LEU A 149 1.02 1.25 -2.34
CA LEU A 149 2.06 2.19 -2.76
C LEU A 149 3.49 1.62 -2.76
N ARG A 150 3.74 0.50 -2.08
CA ARG A 150 5.09 -0.03 -1.84
C ARG A 150 5.35 -1.37 -2.52
N PHE A 151 4.31 -2.15 -2.72
CA PHE A 151 4.40 -3.53 -3.20
C PHE A 151 3.73 -3.70 -4.57
N ALA A 152 3.95 -4.85 -5.19
CA ALA A 152 3.28 -5.22 -6.44
C ALA A 152 2.89 -6.71 -6.46
N TYR A 153 1.88 -7.05 -7.26
CA TYR A 153 1.42 -8.43 -7.36
C TYR A 153 2.42 -9.31 -8.11
N ASP A 154 2.63 -10.53 -7.63
CA ASP A 154 3.48 -11.53 -8.26
C ASP A 154 2.66 -12.50 -9.15
N ASP A 155 2.58 -12.20 -10.44
CA ASP A 155 1.94 -13.07 -11.44
C ASP A 155 2.68 -14.40 -11.68
N SER A 156 3.89 -14.57 -11.13
CA SER A 156 4.65 -15.82 -11.23
C SER A 156 4.35 -16.79 -10.08
N TYR A 157 3.56 -16.37 -9.09
CA TYR A 157 3.10 -17.18 -7.95
C TYR A 157 4.24 -17.83 -7.16
N ARG A 158 5.24 -17.04 -6.76
CA ARG A 158 6.43 -17.52 -6.06
C ARG A 158 6.48 -17.11 -4.60
N ILE A 159 5.94 -15.94 -4.26
CA ILE A 159 6.11 -15.34 -2.93
C ILE A 159 4.75 -15.25 -2.23
N TYR A 160 4.57 -16.10 -1.22
CA TYR A 160 3.31 -16.29 -0.48
C TYR A 160 3.38 -15.79 0.96
N ASP A 161 4.59 -15.70 1.52
CA ASP A 161 4.80 -15.31 2.92
C ASP A 161 5.13 -13.82 3.05
N VAL A 162 4.79 -13.25 4.22
CA VAL A 162 4.95 -11.82 4.47
C VAL A 162 6.41 -11.37 4.46
N TYR A 163 7.35 -12.21 4.90
CA TYR A 163 8.76 -11.82 4.99
C TYR A 163 9.40 -11.74 3.61
N GLY A 164 9.17 -12.74 2.75
CA GLY A 164 9.56 -12.71 1.34
C GLY A 164 8.95 -11.51 0.62
N PHE A 165 7.68 -11.22 0.88
CA PHE A 165 6.98 -10.08 0.28
C PHE A 165 7.61 -8.74 0.64
N LEU A 166 7.94 -8.54 1.92
CA LEU A 166 8.65 -7.35 2.38
C LEU A 166 10.03 -7.17 1.71
N ARG A 167 10.76 -8.28 1.52
CA ARG A 167 12.13 -8.27 0.98
C ARG A 167 12.18 -8.03 -0.53
N GLU A 168 11.28 -8.67 -1.27
CA GLU A 168 11.30 -8.69 -2.73
C GLU A 168 10.41 -7.60 -3.33
N GLY A 169 9.49 -7.04 -2.55
CA GLY A 169 8.54 -6.02 -3.02
C GLY A 169 7.42 -6.59 -3.88
N VAL A 170 7.38 -7.90 -4.10
CA VAL A 170 6.35 -8.59 -4.90
C VAL A 170 5.83 -9.84 -4.21
N GLY A 171 4.52 -10.11 -4.32
CA GLY A 171 3.87 -11.24 -3.66
C GLY A 171 2.44 -11.50 -4.13
N VAL A 172 1.89 -12.66 -3.79
CA VAL A 172 0.50 -13.01 -4.12
C VAL A 172 -0.49 -12.56 -3.04
N CYS A 173 -1.79 -12.77 -3.28
CA CYS A 173 -2.89 -12.35 -2.40
C CYS A 173 -2.70 -12.76 -0.93
N GLN A 174 -2.12 -13.93 -0.68
CA GLN A 174 -1.81 -14.40 0.68
C GLN A 174 -0.81 -13.49 1.41
N ALA A 175 0.22 -13.01 0.71
CA ALA A 175 1.22 -12.13 1.32
C ALA A 175 0.66 -10.74 1.60
N TYR A 176 -0.17 -10.20 0.69
CA TYR A 176 -0.93 -8.96 0.90
C TYR A 176 -1.84 -9.07 2.13
N THR A 177 -2.65 -10.13 2.17
CA THR A 177 -3.58 -10.41 3.27
C THR A 177 -2.83 -10.50 4.60
N GLY A 178 -1.72 -11.26 4.63
CA GLY A 178 -0.91 -11.45 5.82
C GLY A 178 -0.26 -10.15 6.31
N LEU A 179 0.31 -9.35 5.40
CA LEU A 179 0.92 -8.07 5.75
C LEU A 179 -0.11 -7.11 6.34
N TYR A 180 -1.30 -7.01 5.72
CA TYR A 180 -2.34 -6.12 6.21
C TYR A 180 -2.84 -6.54 7.60
N MET A 181 -3.02 -7.84 7.86
CA MET A 181 -3.34 -8.35 9.20
C MET A 181 -2.32 -7.94 10.26
N LEU A 182 -1.02 -8.09 9.96
CA LEU A 182 0.03 -7.75 10.92
C LEU A 182 0.06 -6.25 11.22
N LEU A 183 -0.15 -5.40 10.21
CA LEU A 183 -0.23 -3.94 10.39
C LEU A 183 -1.48 -3.53 11.18
N LEU A 184 -2.65 -4.10 10.87
CA LEU A 184 -3.89 -3.84 11.61
C LEU A 184 -3.78 -4.25 13.08
N ARG A 185 -3.14 -5.39 13.36
CA ARG A 185 -2.87 -5.87 14.72
C ARG A 185 -2.03 -4.86 15.51
N ARG A 186 -1.03 -4.22 14.89
CA ARG A 186 -0.17 -3.20 15.52
C ARG A 186 -0.96 -1.94 15.93
N VAL A 187 -2.04 -1.63 15.21
CA VAL A 187 -2.91 -0.47 15.51
C VAL A 187 -4.20 -0.84 16.25
N GLY A 188 -4.32 -2.10 16.68
CA GLY A 188 -5.44 -2.58 17.50
C GLY A 188 -6.75 -2.82 16.74
N ILE A 189 -6.68 -3.02 15.42
CA ILE A 189 -7.86 -3.33 14.59
C ILE A 189 -7.96 -4.85 14.42
N PRO A 190 -9.03 -5.51 14.90
CA PRO A 190 -9.24 -6.93 14.69
C PRO A 190 -9.45 -7.24 13.21
N SER A 191 -8.83 -8.33 12.74
CA SER A 191 -8.93 -8.80 11.36
C SER A 191 -8.93 -10.33 11.29
N VAL A 192 -9.67 -10.89 10.35
CA VAL A 192 -9.69 -12.31 9.98
C VAL A 192 -9.59 -12.45 8.46
N CYS A 193 -9.48 -13.67 7.94
CA CYS A 193 -9.46 -13.93 6.50
C CYS A 193 -10.84 -14.36 5.99
N ALA A 194 -11.13 -13.98 4.74
CA ALA A 194 -12.04 -14.72 3.88
C ALA A 194 -11.24 -15.36 2.76
N ALA A 195 -11.60 -16.57 2.39
CA ALA A 195 -10.95 -17.30 1.32
C ALA A 195 -11.99 -17.94 0.39
N SER A 196 -11.72 -17.90 -0.91
CA SER A 196 -12.52 -18.58 -1.92
C SER A 196 -11.64 -19.54 -2.70
N ALA A 197 -11.86 -20.84 -2.48
CA ALA A 197 -11.17 -21.89 -3.22
C ALA A 197 -11.53 -21.83 -4.71
N ALA A 198 -12.78 -21.51 -5.05
CA ALA A 198 -13.24 -21.40 -6.43
C ALA A 198 -12.61 -20.22 -7.19
N MET A 199 -12.17 -19.17 -6.48
CA MET A 199 -11.42 -18.05 -7.04
C MET A 199 -9.91 -18.22 -6.95
N ASN A 200 -9.44 -19.21 -6.17
CA ASN A 200 -8.06 -19.27 -5.70
C ASN A 200 -7.60 -17.92 -5.09
N HIS A 201 -8.42 -17.34 -4.21
CA HIS A 201 -8.18 -16.00 -3.65
C HIS A 201 -8.43 -15.92 -2.14
N ILE A 202 -7.72 -15.01 -1.48
CA ILE A 202 -7.82 -14.74 -0.04
C ILE A 202 -7.65 -13.23 0.20
N TRP A 203 -8.43 -12.69 1.15
CA TRP A 203 -8.39 -11.28 1.54
C TRP A 203 -8.86 -11.11 3.00
N ASN A 204 -8.90 -9.87 3.49
CA ASN A 204 -9.19 -9.56 4.89
C ASN A 204 -10.66 -9.21 5.13
N LEU A 205 -11.17 -9.58 6.31
CA LEU A 205 -12.32 -8.97 6.95
C LEU A 205 -11.81 -8.22 8.17
N ILE A 206 -12.22 -6.96 8.34
CA ILE A 206 -11.72 -6.05 9.38
C ILE A 206 -12.86 -5.48 10.20
N PHE A 207 -12.65 -5.35 11.50
CA PHE A 207 -13.68 -4.90 12.44
C PHE A 207 -13.53 -3.41 12.77
N LEU A 208 -14.50 -2.61 12.36
CA LEU A 208 -14.55 -1.17 12.60
C LEU A 208 -15.89 -0.80 13.25
N ASP A 209 -15.84 0.00 14.31
CA ASP A 209 -17.02 0.64 14.92
C ASP A 209 -18.22 -0.28 15.20
N GLY A 210 -17.95 -1.54 15.58
CA GLY A 210 -18.99 -2.52 15.93
C GLY A 210 -19.40 -3.47 14.80
N ALA A 211 -18.85 -3.33 13.59
CA ALA A 211 -19.19 -4.15 12.43
C ALA A 211 -17.96 -4.69 11.70
N TRP A 212 -18.15 -5.81 11.00
CA TRP A 212 -17.15 -6.40 10.11
C TRP A 212 -17.37 -5.94 8.67
N TYR A 213 -16.27 -5.69 7.96
CA TYR A 213 -16.26 -5.34 6.54
C TYR A 213 -15.13 -6.06 5.80
N HIS A 214 -15.35 -6.36 4.53
CA HIS A 214 -14.32 -6.85 3.62
C HIS A 214 -13.30 -5.75 3.29
N ALA A 215 -12.04 -6.13 3.15
CA ALA A 215 -10.96 -5.30 2.64
C ALA A 215 -10.02 -6.18 1.80
N ASP A 216 -10.05 -5.99 0.47
CA ASP A 216 -9.20 -6.73 -0.47
C ASP A 216 -8.12 -5.82 -1.06
N VAL A 217 -7.03 -5.69 -0.30
CA VAL A 217 -5.85 -4.89 -0.69
C VAL A 217 -5.25 -5.38 -2.00
N THR A 218 -5.37 -6.68 -2.31
CA THR A 218 -4.78 -7.26 -3.52
C THR A 218 -5.47 -6.75 -4.77
N TRP A 219 -6.80 -6.74 -4.77
CA TRP A 219 -7.58 -6.29 -5.94
C TRP A 219 -7.74 -4.77 -6.00
N ASP A 220 -7.53 -4.09 -4.89
CA ASP A 220 -7.46 -2.63 -4.81
C ASP A 220 -6.08 -2.05 -5.13
N ASP A 221 -5.04 -2.89 -5.15
CA ASP A 221 -3.73 -2.58 -5.74
C ASP A 221 -3.88 -2.46 -7.26
N ALA A 222 -4.01 -1.22 -7.74
CA ALA A 222 -4.42 -0.95 -9.11
C ALA A 222 -3.31 -1.32 -10.10
N ALA A 223 -3.57 -2.30 -10.96
CA ALA A 223 -2.69 -2.67 -12.08
C ALA A 223 -2.52 -1.54 -13.14
N SER A 224 -3.19 -0.40 -12.99
CA SER A 224 -3.08 0.77 -13.89
C SER A 224 -1.88 1.65 -13.49
N GLY A 225 -0.68 1.13 -13.70
CA GLY A 225 0.59 1.84 -13.53
C GLY A 225 1.05 1.97 -12.07
N ALA A 226 2.37 2.06 -11.87
CA ALA A 226 3.07 1.97 -10.58
C ALA A 226 2.76 3.10 -9.56
N THR A 227 1.63 3.82 -9.67
CA THR A 227 1.30 4.99 -8.84
C THR A 227 -0.16 5.09 -8.39
N GLY A 228 -1.07 4.23 -8.87
CA GLY A 228 -2.49 4.27 -8.52
C GLY A 228 -2.86 3.37 -7.34
N VAL A 229 -3.87 3.76 -6.56
CA VAL A 229 -4.51 2.93 -5.53
C VAL A 229 -6.02 3.08 -5.72
N ARG A 230 -6.76 1.99 -5.59
CA ARG A 230 -8.23 2.00 -5.61
C ARG A 230 -8.78 1.61 -4.24
N HIS A 231 -10.06 1.84 -4.06
CA HIS A 231 -10.81 1.39 -2.90
C HIS A 231 -12.13 0.80 -3.37
N THR A 232 -12.10 -0.05 -4.39
CA THR A 232 -13.31 -0.71 -4.92
C THR A 232 -13.78 -1.80 -3.97
N TRP A 233 -12.85 -2.50 -3.33
CA TRP A 233 -13.09 -3.66 -2.46
C TRP A 233 -12.79 -3.38 -0.98
N PHE A 234 -12.37 -2.16 -0.67
CA PHE A 234 -12.19 -1.68 0.69
C PHE A 234 -13.52 -1.36 1.38
N LEU A 235 -13.69 -1.88 2.60
CA LEU A 235 -14.85 -1.71 3.47
C LEU A 235 -16.18 -2.04 2.79
N LYS A 236 -16.26 -3.24 2.21
CA LYS A 236 -17.51 -3.75 1.61
C LYS A 236 -18.28 -4.64 2.58
N SER A 237 -19.60 -4.58 2.54
CA SER A 237 -20.45 -5.61 3.13
C SER A 237 -20.42 -6.90 2.29
N ASP A 238 -20.96 -8.01 2.79
CA ASP A 238 -21.16 -9.26 2.04
C ASP A 238 -21.95 -8.98 0.73
N ALA A 239 -22.98 -8.13 0.83
CA ALA A 239 -23.81 -7.74 -0.31
C ALA A 239 -23.04 -6.85 -1.29
N GLY A 240 -22.23 -5.91 -0.77
CA GLY A 240 -21.40 -5.02 -1.57
C GLY A 240 -20.25 -5.74 -2.27
N MET A 241 -19.70 -6.77 -1.64
CA MET A 241 -18.60 -7.60 -2.15
C MET A 241 -19.07 -8.52 -3.28
N SER A 242 -20.27 -9.11 -3.15
CA SER A 242 -20.82 -10.02 -4.17
C SER A 242 -21.58 -9.34 -5.31
N ALA A 243 -21.83 -8.03 -5.23
CA ALA A 243 -22.77 -7.32 -6.10
C ALA A 243 -22.48 -7.43 -7.60
N ASP A 244 -21.21 -7.47 -8.00
CA ASP A 244 -20.80 -7.54 -9.41
C ASP A 244 -20.42 -8.96 -9.88
N GLY A 245 -20.50 -9.94 -8.96
CA GLY A 245 -20.18 -11.34 -9.21
C GLY A 245 -18.69 -11.66 -9.32
N ARG A 246 -17.77 -10.73 -9.05
CA ARG A 246 -16.33 -11.00 -9.10
C ARG A 246 -15.81 -11.69 -7.85
N HIS A 247 -16.32 -11.32 -6.66
CA HIS A 247 -16.10 -12.08 -5.43
C HIS A 247 -17.28 -13.01 -5.17
N TYR A 248 -16.98 -14.31 -5.04
CA TYR A 248 -17.99 -15.35 -4.85
C TYR A 248 -17.41 -16.55 -4.09
N ASP A 249 -18.30 -17.38 -3.53
CA ASP A 249 -17.97 -18.65 -2.88
C ASP A 249 -16.90 -18.55 -1.78
N TRP A 250 -16.90 -17.44 -1.04
CA TRP A 250 -15.97 -17.26 0.06
C TRP A 250 -16.45 -17.94 1.34
N GLN A 251 -15.48 -18.34 2.14
CA GLN A 251 -15.67 -18.89 3.48
C GLN A 251 -14.97 -17.95 4.46
N ALA A 252 -15.68 -17.57 5.52
CA ALA A 252 -15.22 -16.65 6.53
C ALA A 252 -15.80 -17.01 7.91
N PRO A 253 -15.10 -16.72 9.02
CA PRO A 253 -15.60 -17.00 10.36
C PRO A 253 -16.64 -15.97 10.86
N VAL A 254 -16.83 -14.87 10.13
CA VAL A 254 -17.74 -13.76 10.46
C VAL A 254 -18.49 -13.30 9.20
N THR A 255 -19.59 -12.57 9.39
CA THR A 255 -20.39 -11.99 8.30
C THR A 255 -20.33 -10.46 8.32
N CYS A 256 -20.33 -9.85 7.15
CA CYS A 256 -20.28 -8.40 6.97
C CYS A 256 -21.65 -7.88 6.54
N THR A 257 -22.52 -7.53 7.49
CA THR A 257 -23.93 -7.16 7.17
C THR A 257 -24.19 -5.66 7.15
N ASP A 258 -23.28 -4.86 7.68
CA ASP A 258 -23.44 -3.41 7.72
C ASP A 258 -23.11 -2.79 6.36
N LEU A 259 -23.99 -1.90 5.88
CA LEU A 259 -23.92 -1.32 4.53
C LEU A 259 -23.32 0.09 4.50
N TRP A 260 -22.82 0.62 5.63
CA TRP A 260 -22.41 2.01 5.78
C TRP A 260 -21.42 2.45 4.69
N TYR A 261 -20.34 1.69 4.49
CA TYR A 261 -19.27 2.02 3.54
C TYR A 261 -19.57 1.63 2.08
N ASP A 262 -20.59 0.79 1.81
CA ASP A 262 -20.89 0.33 0.46
C ASP A 262 -21.22 1.49 -0.49
N LYS A 263 -21.84 2.55 0.06
CA LYS A 263 -22.33 3.71 -0.69
C LYS A 263 -21.37 4.90 -0.67
N SER A 264 -20.18 4.77 -0.09
CA SER A 264 -19.20 5.86 0.03
C SER A 264 -18.74 6.35 -1.35
N PRO A 265 -19.18 7.53 -1.83
CA PRO A 265 -18.79 7.99 -3.16
C PRO A 265 -17.31 8.35 -3.23
N ALA A 266 -16.71 8.80 -2.12
CA ALA A 266 -15.29 9.14 -2.06
C ALA A 266 -14.42 7.90 -2.29
N LEU A 267 -14.67 6.81 -1.53
CA LEU A 267 -13.92 5.56 -1.70
C LEU A 267 -14.12 4.96 -3.10
N ARG A 268 -15.35 4.97 -3.64
CA ARG A 268 -15.60 4.39 -4.97
C ARG A 268 -15.13 5.25 -6.14
N ALA A 269 -14.81 6.52 -5.89
CA ALA A 269 -14.32 7.44 -6.93
C ALA A 269 -12.80 7.63 -6.91
N ALA A 270 -12.14 7.35 -5.80
CA ALA A 270 -10.70 7.49 -5.68
C ALA A 270 -9.97 6.47 -6.55
N GLU A 271 -9.20 6.98 -7.50
CA GLU A 271 -8.24 6.21 -8.31
C GLU A 271 -6.79 6.56 -7.94
N SER A 272 -6.62 7.25 -6.82
CA SER A 272 -5.35 7.61 -6.20
C SER A 272 -5.35 7.19 -4.73
N PRO A 273 -4.18 7.19 -4.08
CA PRO A 273 -4.14 7.12 -2.62
C PRO A 273 -4.98 8.23 -1.98
N LEU A 274 -5.54 7.94 -0.81
CA LEU A 274 -6.04 8.95 0.12
C LEU A 274 -4.88 9.37 1.03
N VAL A 275 -4.43 10.62 0.88
CA VAL A 275 -3.30 11.16 1.62
C VAL A 275 -3.76 12.12 2.71
N PHE A 276 -3.22 11.94 3.91
CA PHE A 276 -3.42 12.89 5.00
C PHE A 276 -2.47 14.09 4.87
N CYS A 277 -3.02 15.29 4.98
CA CYS A 277 -2.27 16.55 5.00
C CYS A 277 -2.99 17.57 5.88
N VAL A 278 -2.28 18.18 6.84
CA VAL A 278 -2.79 19.27 7.71
C VAL A 278 -4.23 19.01 8.21
N GLY A 279 -4.45 17.87 8.88
CA GLY A 279 -5.72 17.56 9.53
C GLY A 279 -6.82 17.04 8.60
N ASN A 280 -6.57 16.91 7.30
CA ASN A 280 -7.58 16.53 6.31
C ASN A 280 -7.07 15.41 5.40
N TRP A 281 -8.00 14.63 4.83
CA TRP A 281 -7.72 13.60 3.84
C TRP A 281 -7.97 14.12 2.43
N TYR A 282 -7.07 13.81 1.50
CA TYR A 282 -7.14 14.27 0.12
C TYR A 282 -6.91 13.13 -0.86
N TYR A 283 -7.52 13.21 -2.02
CA TYR A 283 -7.32 12.29 -3.13
C TYR A 283 -7.50 13.01 -4.46
N ILE A 284 -7.13 12.35 -5.55
CA ILE A 284 -7.46 12.78 -6.90
C ILE A 284 -8.71 12.04 -7.36
N ASP A 285 -9.71 12.82 -7.75
CA ASP A 285 -10.80 12.33 -8.57
C ASP A 285 -10.41 12.55 -10.03
N ASN A 286 -10.28 11.48 -10.82
CA ASN A 286 -9.90 11.58 -12.23
C ASN A 286 -11.11 11.72 -13.17
N ARG A 287 -12.35 11.63 -12.65
CA ARG A 287 -13.57 11.70 -13.44
C ARG A 287 -13.69 13.06 -14.12
N PRO A 288 -13.99 13.13 -15.43
CA PRO A 288 -13.96 14.39 -16.19
C PRO A 288 -14.78 15.55 -15.60
N ALA A 289 -15.91 15.27 -14.94
CA ALA A 289 -16.78 16.32 -14.40
C ALA A 289 -16.21 17.03 -13.15
N VAL A 290 -15.35 16.35 -12.40
CA VAL A 290 -14.89 16.73 -11.06
C VAL A 290 -13.37 16.59 -10.92
N ARG A 291 -12.65 16.53 -12.05
CA ARG A 291 -11.23 16.25 -12.10
C ARG A 291 -10.44 17.23 -11.22
N GLY A 292 -9.73 16.73 -10.23
CA GLY A 292 -9.10 17.60 -9.25
C GLY A 292 -8.70 16.96 -7.94
N ILE A 293 -8.06 17.77 -7.09
CA ILE A 293 -7.80 17.43 -5.69
C ILE A 293 -9.12 17.57 -4.94
N CYS A 294 -9.54 16.49 -4.31
CA CYS A 294 -10.73 16.44 -3.49
C CYS A 294 -10.34 16.19 -2.03
N ARG A 295 -10.95 16.95 -1.13
CA ARG A 295 -10.88 16.72 0.32
C ARG A 295 -12.00 15.78 0.73
N MET A 296 -11.70 14.74 1.49
CA MET A 296 -12.67 13.81 2.09
C MET A 296 -12.85 14.10 3.58
N ASP A 297 -14.10 14.08 4.04
CA ASP A 297 -14.45 14.02 5.45
C ASP A 297 -14.53 12.54 5.88
N PRO A 298 -13.68 12.06 6.81
CA PRO A 298 -13.65 10.66 7.23
C PRO A 298 -14.86 10.24 8.07
N GLU A 299 -15.59 11.17 8.70
CA GLU A 299 -16.76 10.86 9.51
C GLU A 299 -18.01 10.67 8.64
N THR A 300 -18.18 11.55 7.64
CA THR A 300 -19.36 11.54 6.77
C THR A 300 -19.13 10.85 5.43
N LEU A 301 -17.87 10.57 5.08
CA LEU A 301 -17.43 10.05 3.77
C LEU A 301 -17.84 10.94 2.59
N THR A 302 -18.16 12.21 2.88
CA THR A 302 -18.44 13.22 1.87
C THR A 302 -17.13 13.81 1.36
N TRP A 303 -17.20 14.48 0.22
CA TRP A 303 -16.03 15.07 -0.41
C TRP A 303 -16.34 16.45 -0.99
N ALA A 304 -15.29 17.25 -1.16
CA ALA A 304 -15.34 18.52 -1.86
C ALA A 304 -14.10 18.68 -2.73
N CYS A 305 -14.27 19.04 -4.00
CA CYS A 305 -13.17 19.44 -4.87
C CYS A 305 -12.60 20.77 -4.36
N VAL A 306 -11.34 20.77 -3.93
CA VAL A 306 -10.62 21.95 -3.43
C VAL A 306 -9.76 22.60 -4.50
N TYR A 307 -9.38 21.82 -5.52
CA TYR A 307 -8.63 22.32 -6.68
C TYR A 307 -9.01 21.57 -7.94
N ARG A 308 -9.41 22.29 -9.00
CA ARG A 308 -9.77 21.74 -10.31
C ARG A 308 -8.52 21.55 -11.16
N LEU A 309 -8.40 20.39 -11.80
CA LEU A 309 -7.36 20.09 -12.78
C LEU A 309 -7.91 20.24 -14.19
N ASP A 310 -7.65 21.39 -14.80
CA ASP A 310 -8.05 21.69 -16.18
C ASP A 310 -6.98 21.23 -17.20
N THR A 311 -6.38 20.07 -16.97
CA THR A 311 -5.34 19.49 -17.83
C THR A 311 -5.79 18.17 -18.44
N ALA A 312 -5.48 17.97 -19.71
CA ALA A 312 -5.73 16.73 -20.44
C ALA A 312 -4.42 16.13 -20.96
N TRP A 313 -4.37 14.80 -20.99
CA TRP A 313 -3.25 14.05 -21.55
C TRP A 313 -3.48 13.87 -23.06
N TYR A 314 -2.87 14.76 -23.85
CA TYR A 314 -2.90 14.67 -25.31
C TYR A 314 -1.72 13.82 -25.79
N LEU A 315 -1.97 12.54 -26.11
CA LEU A 315 -0.96 11.69 -26.70
C LEU A 315 -0.58 12.21 -28.10
N ALA A 316 0.72 12.29 -28.38
CA ALA A 316 1.20 12.76 -29.68
C ALA A 316 0.83 11.73 -30.77
N GLY A 317 -0.10 12.08 -31.67
CA GLY A 317 -0.37 11.28 -32.87
C GLY A 317 -1.83 11.24 -33.35
N ASN A 318 -2.81 11.57 -32.52
CA ASN A 318 -4.20 11.64 -32.97
C ASN A 318 -5.05 12.59 -32.09
N PRO A 319 -5.47 13.77 -32.61
CA PRO A 319 -6.31 14.70 -31.86
C PRO A 319 -7.74 14.17 -31.59
N GLU A 320 -8.13 13.03 -32.18
CA GLU A 320 -9.36 12.31 -31.85
C GLU A 320 -9.17 11.20 -30.80
N ASP A 321 -7.92 10.78 -30.51
CA ASP A 321 -7.58 9.87 -29.41
C ASP A 321 -7.04 10.67 -28.22
N SER A 322 -7.82 11.63 -27.72
CA SER A 322 -7.57 12.15 -26.37
C SER A 322 -7.52 10.94 -25.44
N CYS A 323 -6.41 10.73 -24.71
CA CYS A 323 -6.45 9.77 -23.62
C CYS A 323 -7.46 10.33 -22.62
N SER A 324 -8.66 9.75 -22.59
CA SER A 324 -9.75 10.19 -21.73
C SER A 324 -9.42 9.93 -20.25
N GLU A 325 -8.40 9.11 -19.99
CA GLU A 325 -7.87 8.78 -18.68
C GLU A 325 -6.94 9.92 -18.19
N ALA A 326 -7.23 10.42 -16.99
CA ALA A 326 -6.29 11.29 -16.28
C ALA A 326 -5.34 10.43 -15.46
N TYR A 327 -4.06 10.73 -15.58
CA TYR A 327 -2.98 10.08 -14.82
C TYR A 327 -2.45 11.02 -13.75
N ALA A 328 -3.32 11.76 -13.08
CA ALA A 328 -2.94 12.56 -11.93
C ALA A 328 -2.86 11.66 -10.70
N GLY A 329 -1.71 11.68 -10.03
CA GLY A 329 -1.48 11.09 -8.71
C GLY A 329 -1.29 12.17 -7.66
N ILE A 330 -1.27 11.76 -6.39
CA ILE A 330 -1.10 12.66 -5.24
C ILE A 330 -0.25 12.01 -4.16
N GLY A 331 0.46 12.84 -3.40
CA GLY A 331 1.14 12.46 -2.17
C GLY A 331 1.23 13.64 -1.20
N SER A 332 1.66 13.37 0.03
CA SER A 332 1.89 14.42 1.04
C SER A 332 3.29 14.31 1.64
N PHE A 333 3.92 15.46 1.86
CA PHE A 333 5.21 15.57 2.55
C PHE A 333 5.35 16.95 3.19
N GLY A 334 5.85 17.02 4.43
CA GLY A 334 6.15 18.28 5.11
C GLY A 334 4.94 19.23 5.29
N GLY A 335 3.71 18.70 5.32
CA GLY A 335 2.49 19.52 5.42
C GLY A 335 2.01 20.10 4.09
N MET A 336 2.59 19.70 2.97
CA MET A 336 2.13 20.06 1.63
C MET A 336 1.62 18.84 0.88
N LEU A 337 0.68 19.09 -0.03
CA LEU A 337 0.26 18.12 -1.04
C LEU A 337 1.14 18.28 -2.27
N PHE A 338 1.40 17.18 -2.96
CA PHE A 338 2.08 17.16 -4.25
C PHE A 338 1.25 16.34 -5.22
N PHE A 339 1.15 16.80 -6.46
CA PHE A 339 0.39 16.13 -7.51
C PHE A 339 1.00 16.45 -8.88
N ASN A 340 0.66 15.67 -9.90
CA ASN A 340 1.12 15.91 -11.26
C ASN A 340 0.00 16.36 -12.20
N THR A 341 0.35 17.23 -13.15
CA THR A 341 -0.36 17.38 -14.42
C THR A 341 0.30 16.48 -15.47
N ALA A 342 -0.07 16.65 -16.74
CA ALA A 342 0.55 15.93 -17.85
C ALA A 342 2.03 16.32 -18.07
N ASP A 343 2.44 17.50 -17.63
CA ASP A 343 3.72 18.12 -17.98
C ASP A 343 4.48 18.71 -16.78
N SER A 344 3.92 18.66 -15.58
CA SER A 344 4.56 19.21 -14.40
C SER A 344 4.17 18.48 -13.12
N ILE A 345 5.03 18.61 -12.11
CA ILE A 345 4.76 18.22 -10.73
C ILE A 345 4.60 19.51 -9.95
N LEU A 346 3.52 19.60 -9.18
CA LEU A 346 3.17 20.76 -8.40
C LEU A 346 3.06 20.40 -6.92
N SER A 347 3.24 21.40 -6.09
CA SER A 347 2.88 21.40 -4.67
C SER A 347 1.68 22.30 -4.44
N TYR A 348 0.83 21.92 -3.50
CA TYR A 348 -0.33 22.68 -3.06
C TYR A 348 -0.34 22.75 -1.52
N ASP A 349 -0.44 23.97 -1.00
CA ASP A 349 -0.57 24.22 0.43
C ASP A 349 -2.05 24.42 0.77
N PRO A 350 -2.70 23.48 1.48
CA PRO A 350 -4.11 23.60 1.83
C PRO A 350 -4.38 24.67 2.89
N ALA A 351 -3.36 25.27 3.52
CA ALA A 351 -3.55 26.30 4.53
C ALA A 351 -3.87 27.68 3.93
N ASP A 352 -3.31 27.99 2.75
CA ASP A 352 -3.47 29.29 2.08
C ASP A 352 -3.88 29.18 0.61
N ASP A 353 -4.20 27.98 0.15
CA ASP A 353 -4.56 27.65 -1.24
C ASP A 353 -3.46 27.99 -2.27
N SER A 354 -2.19 28.08 -1.84
CA SER A 354 -1.09 28.37 -2.76
C SER A 354 -0.62 27.15 -3.56
N LEU A 355 -0.33 27.39 -4.83
CA LEU A 355 0.18 26.40 -5.78
C LEU A 355 1.59 26.77 -6.22
N ARG A 356 2.51 25.80 -6.27
CA ARG A 356 3.89 26.01 -6.76
C ARG A 356 4.32 24.86 -7.66
N VAL A 357 4.88 25.16 -8.82
CA VAL A 357 5.45 24.14 -9.72
C VAL A 357 6.76 23.62 -9.11
N LEU A 358 6.82 22.36 -8.71
CA LEU A 358 8.04 21.73 -8.17
C LEU A 358 9.02 21.34 -9.28
N HIS A 359 8.52 20.78 -10.37
CA HIS A 359 9.36 20.21 -11.41
C HIS A 359 8.64 20.19 -12.75
N VAL A 360 9.36 20.56 -13.81
CA VAL A 360 8.93 20.43 -15.20
C VAL A 360 9.96 19.54 -15.91
N PRO A 361 9.58 18.34 -16.39
CA PRO A 361 10.45 17.52 -17.21
C PRO A 361 10.86 18.23 -18.51
N GLY A 362 11.94 17.78 -19.14
CA GLY A 362 12.36 18.36 -20.42
C GLY A 362 11.31 18.09 -21.51
N LYS A 363 11.12 19.02 -22.45
CA LYS A 363 10.13 18.89 -23.55
C LYS A 363 10.25 17.59 -24.39
N ARG A 364 11.39 16.91 -24.35
CA ARG A 364 11.65 15.65 -25.08
C ARG A 364 11.44 14.39 -24.23
N ASP A 365 11.10 14.55 -22.94
CA ASP A 365 10.93 13.44 -22.03
C ASP A 365 9.53 12.80 -22.14
N GLY A 366 8.55 13.52 -22.70
CA GLY A 366 7.16 13.08 -22.85
C GLY A 366 6.25 13.64 -21.76
N LEU A 367 5.15 12.94 -21.48
CA LEU A 367 4.13 13.27 -20.48
C LEU A 367 4.31 12.46 -19.19
N ILE A 368 3.84 13.01 -18.07
CA ILE A 368 3.84 12.37 -16.76
C ILE A 368 2.60 11.50 -16.60
N PHE A 369 2.76 10.18 -16.42
CA PHE A 369 1.68 9.21 -16.25
C PHE A 369 1.55 8.73 -14.80
N GLY A 370 1.30 9.69 -13.89
CA GLY A 370 1.07 9.42 -12.48
C GLY A 370 2.28 9.66 -11.60
N MET A 371 2.00 9.83 -10.31
CA MET A 371 3.01 10.00 -9.28
C MET A 371 2.57 9.39 -7.95
N ARG A 372 3.55 9.03 -7.12
CA ARG A 372 3.38 8.63 -5.73
C ARG A 372 4.49 9.17 -4.86
N ILE A 373 4.23 9.26 -3.55
CA ILE A 373 5.24 9.58 -2.54
C ILE A 373 5.33 8.43 -1.54
N VAL A 374 6.55 7.95 -1.29
CA VAL A 374 6.85 6.99 -0.21
C VAL A 374 8.02 7.52 0.61
N GLY A 375 7.75 7.81 1.89
CA GLY A 375 8.73 8.49 2.74
C GLY A 375 8.99 9.91 2.22
N SER A 376 10.24 10.24 1.91
CA SER A 376 10.61 11.49 1.25
C SER A 376 10.74 11.37 -0.27
N THR A 377 10.58 10.18 -0.85
CA THR A 377 10.84 9.97 -2.27
C THR A 377 9.55 10.14 -3.07
N LEU A 378 9.49 11.19 -3.88
CA LEU A 378 8.50 11.33 -4.94
C LEU A 378 8.96 10.51 -6.15
N THR A 379 8.12 9.60 -6.62
CA THR A 379 8.32 8.85 -7.86
C THR A 379 7.23 9.20 -8.86
N TYR A 380 7.60 9.56 -10.08
CA TYR A 380 6.65 9.82 -11.16
C TYR A 380 7.02 9.01 -12.40
N LEU A 381 6.03 8.66 -13.21
CA LEU A 381 6.21 7.91 -14.45
C LEU A 381 6.22 8.87 -15.64
N ILE A 382 7.12 8.70 -16.60
CA ILE A 382 7.23 9.60 -17.75
C ILE A 382 7.54 8.84 -19.05
N ALA A 383 6.88 9.20 -20.14
CA ALA A 383 7.14 8.72 -21.51
C ALA A 383 6.25 9.44 -22.53
N ASP A 384 6.37 9.11 -23.82
CA ASP A 384 5.41 9.54 -24.85
C ASP A 384 4.05 8.81 -24.73
N THR A 385 4.05 7.57 -24.22
CA THR A 385 2.85 6.75 -24.02
C THR A 385 2.83 6.09 -22.63
N PRO A 386 1.65 5.81 -22.03
CA PRO A 386 1.57 5.19 -20.71
C PRO A 386 2.23 3.82 -20.64
N SER A 387 2.14 3.01 -21.71
CA SER A 387 2.72 1.66 -21.78
C SER A 387 4.25 1.63 -21.77
N GLU A 388 4.89 2.75 -22.13
CA GLU A 388 6.34 2.89 -22.19
C GLU A 388 6.90 3.71 -21.01
N ALA A 389 6.03 4.08 -20.08
CA ALA A 389 6.38 4.95 -18.97
C ALA A 389 7.42 4.31 -18.05
N HIS A 390 8.44 5.10 -17.72
CA HIS A 390 9.51 4.70 -16.80
C HIS A 390 9.59 5.66 -15.61
N ALA A 391 10.07 5.16 -14.47
CA ALA A 391 10.08 5.91 -13.23
C ALA A 391 11.27 6.88 -13.13
N ARG A 392 11.00 8.12 -12.70
CA ARG A 392 11.96 9.10 -12.21
C ARG A 392 11.68 9.43 -10.75
N ARG A 393 12.70 9.90 -10.02
CA ARG A 393 12.62 10.13 -8.56
C ARG A 393 13.13 11.52 -8.17
N ILE A 394 12.50 12.11 -7.17
CA ILE A 394 12.90 13.36 -6.50
C ILE A 394 12.89 13.09 -4.99
N ASP A 395 13.99 13.40 -4.30
CA ASP A 395 14.03 13.37 -2.82
C ASP A 395 13.53 14.71 -2.28
N LEU A 396 12.50 14.69 -1.45
CA LEU A 396 11.87 15.87 -0.88
C LEU A 396 12.56 16.37 0.41
N THR A 397 13.58 15.66 0.90
CA THR A 397 14.33 16.04 2.13
C THR A 397 15.52 16.94 1.88
N ASP A 398 15.99 17.08 0.64
CA ASP A 398 17.14 17.92 0.33
C ASP A 398 16.87 19.33 0.89
N ALA A 399 17.75 19.77 1.80
CA ALA A 399 17.63 21.08 2.46
C ALA A 399 17.70 22.27 1.47
N ASP A 400 18.05 21.99 0.22
CA ASP A 400 18.00 22.90 -0.93
C ASP A 400 16.58 23.02 -1.54
N GLN A 401 15.63 22.17 -1.19
CA GLN A 401 14.21 22.32 -1.53
C GLN A 401 13.47 23.21 -0.54
N ARG A 402 13.95 24.44 -0.39
CA ARG A 402 12.98 25.54 -0.25
C ARG A 402 12.27 25.56 -1.60
N LEU A 403 11.08 24.97 -1.67
CA LEU A 403 10.14 25.15 -2.78
C LEU A 403 10.08 26.64 -3.11
N PHE A 404 10.84 27.00 -4.14
CA PHE A 404 11.13 28.31 -4.71
C PHE A 404 11.13 29.44 -3.70
N ARG A 405 12.32 29.87 -3.26
CA ARG A 405 12.44 31.22 -2.70
C ARG A 405 11.94 32.19 -3.78
N ARG A 406 10.96 33.04 -3.44
CA ARG A 406 10.57 34.19 -4.26
C ARG A 406 11.83 34.86 -4.82
N GLY A 407 11.96 34.95 -6.14
CA GLY A 407 13.17 35.43 -6.84
C GLY A 407 14.15 34.37 -7.36
N ASP A 408 13.90 33.07 -7.18
CA ASP A 408 14.69 31.96 -7.74
C ASP A 408 14.04 31.49 -9.05
N ILE A 409 14.43 32.12 -10.15
CA ILE A 409 13.73 32.10 -11.45
C ILE A 409 14.33 31.06 -12.38
N ASP A 410 15.61 30.73 -12.21
CA ASP A 410 16.27 29.65 -12.93
C ASP A 410 16.16 28.28 -12.22
N GLY A 411 15.66 28.26 -10.98
CA GLY A 411 15.36 27.05 -10.22
C GLY A 411 16.59 26.35 -9.67
N ASP A 412 17.72 27.06 -9.53
CA ASP A 412 18.98 26.52 -9.02
C ASP A 412 19.08 26.48 -7.48
N GLY A 413 18.04 26.99 -6.78
CA GLY A 413 17.96 27.03 -5.33
C GLY A 413 18.54 28.30 -4.71
N ARG A 414 19.06 29.25 -5.50
CA ARG A 414 19.77 30.45 -5.04
C ARG A 414 19.29 31.73 -5.74
N VAL A 415 18.65 32.63 -5.00
CA VAL A 415 18.34 34.00 -5.49
C VAL A 415 19.62 34.81 -5.68
N ASN A 416 20.02 35.03 -6.93
CA ASN A 416 21.24 35.71 -7.33
C ASN A 416 21.12 36.42 -8.70
N VAL A 417 22.23 36.96 -9.22
CA VAL A 417 22.22 37.75 -10.47
C VAL A 417 21.82 36.94 -11.72
N ARG A 418 21.89 35.61 -11.66
CA ARG A 418 21.42 34.73 -12.73
C ARG A 418 19.89 34.79 -12.87
N ASP A 419 19.17 34.89 -11.76
CA ASP A 419 17.72 35.04 -11.74
C ASP A 419 17.25 36.36 -12.36
N LEU A 420 18.02 37.45 -12.15
CA LEU A 420 17.77 38.72 -12.85
C LEU A 420 17.88 38.57 -14.37
N THR A 421 18.82 37.74 -14.82
CA THR A 421 19.04 37.48 -16.24
C THR A 421 17.91 36.60 -16.80
N ALA A 422 17.51 35.56 -16.06
CA ALA A 422 16.41 34.68 -16.41
C ALA A 422 15.06 35.43 -16.46
N LEU A 423 14.79 36.33 -15.51
CA LEU A 423 13.60 37.19 -15.54
C LEU A 423 13.63 38.15 -16.71
N GLY A 424 14.78 38.76 -16.97
CA GLY A 424 14.96 39.63 -18.14
C GLY A 424 14.65 38.91 -19.45
N TRP A 425 15.04 37.64 -19.58
CA TRP A 425 14.68 36.82 -20.74
C TRP A 425 13.19 36.49 -20.78
N ALA A 426 12.60 36.07 -19.67
CA ALA A 426 11.17 35.79 -19.57
C ALA A 426 10.27 36.99 -19.95
N LEU A 427 10.72 38.21 -19.68
CA LEU A 427 10.00 39.44 -20.04
C LEU A 427 10.19 39.87 -21.50
N SER A 428 11.26 39.42 -22.15
CA SER A 428 11.67 39.89 -23.49
C SER A 428 11.41 38.88 -24.61
N ASP A 429 11.31 37.60 -24.27
CA ASP A 429 11.12 36.50 -25.19
C ASP A 429 9.90 35.68 -24.75
N ALA A 430 8.83 35.76 -25.53
CA ALA A 430 7.57 35.07 -25.24
C ALA A 430 7.71 33.53 -25.28
N ASP A 431 8.77 33.01 -25.88
CA ASP A 431 9.05 31.57 -25.93
C ASP A 431 9.95 31.09 -24.77
N TYR A 432 10.48 32.00 -23.95
CA TYR A 432 11.30 31.68 -22.79
C TYR A 432 10.42 31.31 -21.58
N ALA A 433 10.48 30.04 -21.16
CA ALA A 433 9.76 29.54 -19.99
C ALA A 433 10.66 29.62 -18.75
N CYS A 434 10.25 30.41 -17.75
CA CYS A 434 10.86 30.39 -16.42
C CYS A 434 10.57 29.05 -15.70
N ALA A 435 11.40 28.69 -14.72
CA ALA A 435 11.18 27.48 -13.93
C ALA A 435 9.89 27.56 -13.09
N SER A 436 9.48 28.77 -12.70
CA SER A 436 8.26 29.03 -11.94
C SER A 436 7.77 30.47 -12.16
N ALA A 437 6.55 30.63 -12.70
CA ALA A 437 5.90 31.94 -12.82
C ALA A 437 5.64 32.59 -11.44
N ALA A 438 5.42 31.77 -10.40
CA ALA A 438 5.25 32.24 -9.03
C ALA A 438 6.57 32.69 -8.38
N ALA A 439 7.72 32.19 -8.85
CA ALA A 439 9.02 32.70 -8.42
C ALA A 439 9.42 33.98 -9.15
N ALA A 440 8.89 34.16 -10.37
CA ALA A 440 9.07 35.33 -11.22
C ALA A 440 8.17 36.51 -10.83
N ASP A 441 7.01 36.27 -10.19
CA ASP A 441 6.19 37.27 -9.51
C ASP A 441 6.79 37.57 -8.12
N VAL A 442 7.87 38.35 -8.14
CA VAL A 442 8.68 38.67 -6.97
C VAL A 442 7.96 39.66 -6.05
N ASN A 443 7.06 40.50 -6.58
CA ASN A 443 6.32 41.46 -5.76
C ASN A 443 4.98 40.90 -5.23
N ALA A 444 4.47 39.80 -5.80
CA ALA A 444 3.15 39.17 -5.55
C ALA A 444 1.95 40.06 -5.79
N ASP A 445 1.97 40.78 -6.90
CA ASP A 445 0.80 41.47 -7.43
C ASP A 445 -0.02 40.62 -8.41
N GLY A 446 0.44 39.38 -8.68
CA GLY A 446 -0.22 38.43 -9.57
C GLY A 446 0.15 38.62 -11.04
N ARG A 447 1.17 39.42 -11.35
CA ARG A 447 1.72 39.63 -12.69
C ARG A 447 3.22 39.36 -12.65
N VAL A 448 3.77 39.01 -13.81
CA VAL A 448 5.22 38.92 -14.02
C VAL A 448 5.59 40.02 -14.99
N ASP A 449 6.07 41.13 -14.47
CA ASP A 449 6.39 42.31 -15.26
C ASP A 449 7.67 43.03 -14.80
N ALA A 450 7.86 44.27 -15.25
CA ALA A 450 9.07 45.02 -14.95
C ALA A 450 9.21 45.37 -13.46
N ASP A 451 8.11 45.41 -12.71
CA ASP A 451 8.12 45.72 -11.28
C ASP A 451 8.75 44.56 -10.48
N ASP A 452 8.64 43.32 -10.98
CA ASP A 452 9.31 42.15 -10.41
C ASP A 452 10.83 42.18 -10.60
N LEU A 453 11.30 42.77 -11.70
CA LEU A 453 12.73 42.94 -11.95
C LEU A 453 13.34 43.92 -10.94
N GLU A 454 12.61 44.97 -10.57
CA GLU A 454 13.01 45.91 -9.53
C GLU A 454 12.98 45.25 -8.14
N ALA A 455 11.92 44.49 -7.83
CA ALA A 455 11.79 43.75 -6.58
C ALA A 455 12.90 42.71 -6.41
N LEU A 456 13.25 41.98 -7.47
CA LEU A 456 14.33 41.00 -7.48
C LEU A 456 15.70 41.65 -7.29
N ARG A 457 15.92 42.79 -7.94
CA ARG A 457 17.17 43.53 -7.80
C ARG A 457 17.35 44.03 -6.37
N ALA A 458 16.28 44.51 -5.73
CA ALA A 458 16.31 44.88 -4.32
C ALA A 458 16.60 43.66 -3.43
N LEU A 459 15.98 42.53 -3.71
CA LEU A 459 16.16 41.28 -2.98
C LEU A 459 17.60 40.76 -3.02
N ILE A 460 18.31 40.90 -4.14
CA ILE A 460 19.72 40.47 -4.31
C ILE A 460 20.71 41.44 -3.68
N LEU A 461 20.40 42.73 -3.65
CA LEU A 461 21.31 43.78 -3.17
C LEU A 461 21.19 44.08 -1.67
N THR A 462 20.22 43.47 -0.98
CA THR A 462 20.06 43.61 0.47
C THR A 462 20.75 42.43 1.16
N PRO A 463 21.82 42.65 1.96
CA PRO A 463 22.65 41.57 2.52
C PRO A 463 21.97 40.73 3.60
#